data_AF-A0A093XRS2-F1
#
_entry.id   AF-A0A093XRS2-F1
#
_cell.length_a   1.000
_cell.length_b   1.000
_cell.length_c   1.000
_cell.angle_alpha   90.00
_cell.angle_beta   90.00
_cell.angle_gamma   90.00
#
_symmetry.space_group_name_H-M   'P 1'
#
loop_
_entity.id
_entity.type
_entity.pdbx_description
1 polymer ?
#
loop_
_entity_poly.entity_id
_entity_poly.type
_entity_poly.pdbx_seq_one_letter_code
_entity_poly.pdbx_strand_id
1 'polypeptide(L)'
;MNQHEQRAFEYFAHRTSHKLPGLFDSPFWSSLVFQASARDPAVLHALIALGAIDLGKATRELAFAAERVRGYERVALVQYNKAIVSMGVHFKSRDRDAMRVALITCMLFICIELLRERFNTADTHLRNGLKLLSEMRREGAGEEKEKKEKGRVLLMNTELESVDDYLFEAFTRFNIHSSLFGQDTSFLYAIASDLPSADHSIPRAFTTFRVARLYLDTLINAIYNLAHQASSTPPGSPLPQHFKQTQSHLQSSVSSWHQTFESSLPTLTSRQPNIAPIVTPLLRTYHYMSTILVATSLSPRDETAYDAHTPAFAAMITQGGEEGGVGGVGGEVA
;
A
#
# COMPACT_ATOMS: atom_id res chain seq x y z
N MET A 1 2.66 -24.76 -19.72
CA MET A 1 2.16 -24.87 -18.32
C MET A 1 1.49 -26.23 -18.14
N ASN A 2 1.65 -26.87 -16.99
CA ASN A 2 0.82 -28.03 -16.61
C ASN A 2 -0.57 -27.58 -16.11
N GLN A 3 -1.48 -28.53 -15.85
CA GLN A 3 -2.86 -28.22 -15.45
C GLN A 3 -2.96 -27.40 -14.15
N HIS A 4 -2.11 -27.67 -13.16
CA HIS A 4 -2.11 -26.92 -11.91
C HIS A 4 -1.56 -25.50 -12.08
N GLU A 5 -0.54 -25.32 -12.94
CA GLU A 5 -0.01 -24.02 -13.31
C GLU A 5 -1.06 -23.17 -14.05
N GLN A 6 -1.79 -23.77 -14.99
CA GLN A 6 -2.86 -23.10 -15.73
C GLN A 6 -3.97 -22.62 -14.78
N ARG A 7 -4.43 -23.49 -13.88
CA ARG A 7 -5.45 -23.12 -12.87
C ARG A 7 -4.97 -22.02 -11.92
N ALA A 8 -3.71 -22.07 -11.51
CA ALA A 8 -3.11 -21.04 -10.67
C ALA A 8 -3.07 -19.68 -11.40
N PHE A 9 -2.67 -19.67 -12.67
CA PHE A 9 -2.70 -18.46 -13.50
C PHE A 9 -4.12 -17.91 -13.66
N GLU A 10 -5.08 -18.75 -14.01
CA GLU A 10 -6.50 -18.35 -14.15
C GLU A 10 -7.08 -17.83 -12.84
N TYR A 11 -6.75 -18.48 -11.72
CA TYR A 11 -7.19 -18.03 -10.40
C TYR A 11 -6.61 -16.66 -10.06
N PHE A 12 -5.33 -16.42 -10.37
CA PHE A 12 -4.76 -15.09 -10.23
C PHE A 12 -5.50 -14.08 -11.10
N ALA A 13 -5.71 -14.40 -12.37
CA ALA A 13 -6.33 -13.53 -13.35
C ALA A 13 -7.75 -13.10 -12.97
N HIS A 14 -8.57 -14.03 -12.45
CA HIS A 14 -9.99 -13.78 -12.17
C HIS A 14 -10.30 -13.45 -10.72
N ARG A 15 -9.42 -13.75 -9.77
CA ARG A 15 -9.68 -13.55 -8.34
C ARG A 15 -8.61 -12.72 -7.66
N THR A 16 -7.36 -13.20 -7.64
CA THR A 16 -6.31 -12.57 -6.83
C THR A 16 -6.02 -11.14 -7.29
N SER A 17 -5.91 -10.91 -8.60
CA SER A 17 -5.65 -9.57 -9.19
C SER A 17 -6.72 -8.53 -8.86
N HIS A 18 -7.97 -8.95 -8.60
CA HIS A 18 -9.08 -8.07 -8.27
C HIS A 18 -9.16 -7.81 -6.76
N LYS A 19 -8.65 -8.74 -5.92
CA LYS A 19 -8.60 -8.59 -4.46
C LYS A 19 -7.45 -7.68 -4.02
N LEU A 20 -6.28 -7.81 -4.64
CA LEU A 20 -5.05 -7.08 -4.25
C LEU A 20 -5.16 -5.54 -4.27
N PRO A 21 -5.76 -4.88 -5.28
CA PRO A 21 -5.95 -3.43 -5.25
C PRO A 21 -6.95 -2.95 -4.17
N GLY A 22 -7.80 -3.85 -3.66
CA GLY A 22 -8.91 -3.49 -2.79
C GLY A 22 -9.95 -2.64 -3.53
N LEU A 23 -10.43 -1.57 -2.89
CA LEU A 23 -11.50 -0.71 -3.44
C LEU A 23 -11.01 0.37 -4.42
N PHE A 24 -9.69 0.47 -4.63
CA PHE A 24 -9.10 1.50 -5.48
C PHE A 24 -8.48 0.85 -6.70
N ASP A 25 -8.98 1.21 -7.88
CA ASP A 25 -8.41 0.74 -9.14
C ASP A 25 -6.91 1.02 -9.18
N SER A 26 -6.14 0.00 -9.53
CA SER A 26 -4.70 0.09 -9.65
C SER A 26 -4.27 -0.51 -10.99
N PRO A 27 -3.83 0.32 -11.96
CA PRO A 27 -3.28 -0.15 -13.23
C PRO A 27 -2.11 -1.13 -13.06
N PHE A 28 -1.42 -1.07 -11.92
CA PHE A 28 -0.40 -2.03 -11.53
C PHE A 28 -0.93 -3.48 -11.59
N TRP A 29 -2.05 -3.74 -10.89
CA TRP A 29 -2.62 -5.09 -10.79
C TRP A 29 -3.46 -5.48 -12.00
N SER A 30 -4.23 -4.53 -12.56
CA SER A 30 -5.17 -4.82 -13.64
C SER A 30 -4.52 -4.94 -15.03
N SER A 31 -3.34 -4.34 -15.23
CA SER A 31 -2.69 -4.28 -16.54
C SER A 31 -1.20 -4.59 -16.48
N LEU A 32 -0.43 -3.84 -15.69
CA LEU A 32 1.03 -3.89 -15.74
C LEU A 32 1.59 -5.28 -15.40
N VAL A 33 1.09 -5.92 -14.35
CA VAL A 33 1.51 -7.27 -13.96
C VAL A 33 1.28 -8.29 -15.08
N PHE A 34 0.13 -8.23 -15.76
CA PHE A 34 -0.17 -9.12 -16.87
C PHE A 34 0.73 -8.86 -18.08
N GLN A 35 0.89 -7.59 -18.48
CA GLN A 35 1.77 -7.20 -19.58
C GLN A 35 3.21 -7.63 -19.34
N ALA A 36 3.71 -7.47 -18.10
CA ALA A 36 5.04 -7.90 -17.73
C ALA A 36 5.17 -9.43 -17.70
N SER A 37 4.18 -10.16 -17.18
CA SER A 37 4.19 -11.64 -17.20
C SER A 37 4.17 -12.24 -18.61
N ALA A 38 3.60 -11.55 -19.59
CA ALA A 38 3.61 -12.00 -20.98
C ALA A 38 4.99 -11.84 -21.64
N ARG A 39 5.83 -10.95 -21.12
CA ARG A 39 7.14 -10.58 -21.70
C ARG A 39 8.31 -11.15 -20.93
N ASP A 40 8.16 -11.35 -19.62
CA ASP A 40 9.24 -11.72 -18.73
C ASP A 40 8.95 -12.99 -17.91
N PRO A 41 9.83 -14.00 -17.97
CA PRO A 41 9.63 -15.25 -17.26
C PRO A 41 9.68 -15.10 -15.73
N ALA A 42 10.44 -14.15 -15.18
CA ALA A 42 10.49 -13.93 -13.73
C ALA A 42 9.12 -13.52 -13.19
N VAL A 43 8.49 -12.57 -13.87
CA VAL A 43 7.15 -12.08 -13.51
C VAL A 43 6.11 -13.18 -13.70
N LEU A 44 6.17 -13.92 -14.81
CA LEU A 44 5.25 -15.04 -15.06
C LEU A 44 5.31 -16.10 -13.96
N HIS A 45 6.51 -16.53 -13.60
CA HIS A 45 6.72 -17.53 -12.57
C HIS A 45 6.25 -17.04 -11.19
N ALA A 46 6.52 -15.78 -10.83
CA ALA A 46 6.05 -15.20 -9.57
C ALA A 46 4.51 -15.08 -9.54
N LEU A 47 3.89 -14.68 -10.66
CA LEU A 47 2.44 -14.57 -10.78
C LEU A 47 1.76 -15.94 -10.59
N ILE A 48 2.25 -16.99 -11.25
CA ILE A 48 1.72 -18.35 -11.09
C ILE A 48 1.90 -18.83 -9.65
N ALA A 49 3.05 -18.54 -9.03
CA ALA A 49 3.31 -18.92 -7.65
C ALA A 49 2.31 -18.26 -6.68
N LEU A 50 2.04 -16.96 -6.88
CA LEU A 50 1.05 -16.23 -6.09
C LEU A 50 -0.37 -16.78 -6.28
N GLY A 51 -0.77 -17.02 -7.53
CA GLY A 51 -2.06 -17.63 -7.85
C GLY A 51 -2.22 -19.03 -7.25
N ALA A 52 -1.15 -19.84 -7.24
CA ALA A 52 -1.17 -21.17 -6.64
C ALA A 52 -1.32 -21.14 -5.12
N ILE A 53 -0.70 -20.16 -4.44
CA ILE A 53 -0.84 -19.99 -2.99
C ILE A 53 -2.27 -19.57 -2.63
N ASP A 54 -2.82 -18.56 -3.31
CA ASP A 54 -4.18 -18.07 -3.05
C ASP A 54 -5.23 -19.16 -3.36
N LEU A 55 -5.08 -19.85 -4.50
CA LEU A 55 -5.93 -20.99 -4.86
C LEU A 55 -5.79 -22.15 -3.86
N GLY A 56 -4.58 -22.42 -3.38
CA GLY A 56 -4.31 -23.44 -2.36
C GLY A 56 -5.02 -23.14 -1.04
N LYS A 57 -4.99 -21.88 -0.59
CA LYS A 57 -5.72 -21.42 0.60
C LYS A 57 -7.23 -21.58 0.44
N ALA A 58 -7.79 -21.04 -0.64
CA ALA A 58 -9.23 -21.16 -0.92
C ALA A 58 -9.67 -22.62 -1.09
N THR A 59 -8.80 -23.48 -1.62
CA THR A 59 -9.09 -24.92 -1.76
C THR A 59 -9.06 -25.65 -0.41
N ARG A 60 -8.25 -25.19 0.56
CA ARG A 60 -8.11 -25.83 1.88
C ARG A 60 -9.40 -25.73 2.70
N GLU A 61 -10.24 -24.75 2.43
CA GLU A 61 -11.56 -24.57 3.05
C GLU A 61 -12.60 -25.59 2.55
N LEU A 62 -12.29 -26.35 1.48
CA LEU A 62 -13.17 -27.38 0.92
C LEU A 62 -12.86 -28.77 1.51
N ALA A 63 -13.90 -29.53 1.83
CA ALA A 63 -13.77 -30.91 2.30
C ALA A 63 -13.03 -31.80 1.26
N PHE A 64 -12.18 -32.71 1.74
CA PHE A 64 -11.45 -33.72 0.95
C PHE A 64 -10.51 -33.17 -0.14
N ALA A 65 -9.99 -31.95 -0.01
CA ALA A 65 -9.14 -31.33 -1.03
C ALA A 65 -7.61 -31.49 -0.82
N ALA A 66 -7.16 -32.35 0.10
CA ALA A 66 -5.77 -32.43 0.55
C ALA A 66 -4.75 -32.64 -0.58
N GLU A 67 -5.03 -33.54 -1.54
CA GLU A 67 -4.11 -33.83 -2.65
C GLU A 67 -4.00 -32.64 -3.62
N ARG A 68 -5.11 -31.95 -3.89
CA ARG A 68 -5.10 -30.73 -4.70
C ARG A 68 -4.29 -29.62 -4.04
N VAL A 69 -4.45 -29.43 -2.72
CA VAL A 69 -3.69 -28.44 -1.95
C VAL A 69 -2.20 -28.73 -2.04
N ARG A 70 -1.77 -29.99 -1.85
CA ARG A 70 -0.36 -30.40 -2.02
C ARG A 70 0.16 -30.12 -3.43
N GLY A 71 -0.66 -30.37 -4.46
CA GLY A 71 -0.34 -30.04 -5.84
C GLY A 71 -0.07 -28.54 -6.05
N TYR A 72 -0.92 -27.67 -5.49
CA TYR A 72 -0.74 -26.22 -5.58
C TYR A 72 0.44 -25.72 -4.75
N GLU A 73 0.70 -26.28 -3.56
CA GLU A 73 1.89 -25.96 -2.76
C GLU A 73 3.18 -26.32 -3.51
N ARG A 74 3.21 -27.47 -4.20
CA ARG A 74 4.34 -27.86 -5.05
C ARG A 74 4.53 -26.90 -6.22
N VAL A 75 3.45 -26.51 -6.90
CA VAL A 75 3.50 -25.52 -7.98
C VAL A 75 4.05 -24.19 -7.46
N ALA A 76 3.51 -23.70 -6.35
CA ALA A 76 3.96 -22.45 -5.73
C ALA A 76 5.45 -22.46 -5.46
N LEU A 77 5.98 -23.53 -4.84
CA LEU A 77 7.41 -23.65 -4.53
C LEU A 77 8.28 -23.68 -5.80
N VAL A 78 7.91 -24.51 -6.78
CA VAL A 78 8.68 -24.64 -8.04
C VAL A 78 8.68 -23.32 -8.81
N GLN A 79 7.53 -22.68 -8.93
CA GLN A 79 7.38 -21.43 -9.68
C GLN A 79 8.08 -20.27 -8.96
N TYR A 80 7.99 -20.19 -7.63
CA TYR A 80 8.75 -19.21 -6.85
C TYR A 80 10.27 -19.32 -7.10
N ASN A 81 10.82 -20.53 -7.07
CA ASN A 81 12.26 -20.75 -7.33
C ASN A 81 12.63 -20.42 -8.78
N LYS A 82 11.78 -20.77 -9.76
CA LYS A 82 12.00 -20.37 -11.17
C LYS A 82 11.99 -18.86 -11.34
N ALA A 83 11.14 -18.14 -10.61
CA ALA A 83 11.11 -16.69 -10.62
C ALA A 83 12.42 -16.11 -10.10
N ILE A 84 12.97 -16.63 -8.99
CA ILE A 84 14.28 -16.20 -8.45
C ILE A 84 15.40 -16.43 -9.45
N VAL A 85 15.46 -17.61 -10.08
CA VAL A 85 16.50 -17.92 -11.09
C VAL A 85 16.37 -16.98 -12.29
N SER A 86 15.15 -16.74 -12.76
CA SER A 86 14.87 -15.86 -13.90
C SER A 86 15.17 -14.39 -13.56
N MET A 87 14.97 -13.97 -12.30
CA MET A 87 15.37 -12.65 -11.82
C MET A 87 16.88 -12.40 -11.89
N GLY A 88 17.69 -13.46 -11.85
CA GLY A 88 19.15 -13.37 -11.84
C GLY A 88 19.75 -12.63 -13.04
N VAL A 89 19.07 -12.60 -14.20
CA VAL A 89 19.56 -11.85 -15.38
C VAL A 89 19.33 -10.35 -15.24
N HIS A 90 18.26 -9.94 -14.56
CA HIS A 90 17.91 -8.53 -14.37
C HIS A 90 18.84 -7.83 -13.39
N PHE A 91 19.36 -8.53 -12.40
CA PHE A 91 20.37 -7.96 -11.48
C PHE A 91 21.71 -7.65 -12.16
N LYS A 92 21.96 -8.16 -13.36
CA LYS A 92 23.16 -7.87 -14.13
C LYS A 92 22.99 -6.66 -15.04
N SER A 93 21.75 -6.32 -15.40
CA SER A 93 21.42 -5.09 -16.13
C SER A 93 21.10 -3.97 -15.14
N ARG A 94 21.43 -2.73 -15.52
CA ARG A 94 20.99 -1.52 -14.82
C ARG A 94 20.07 -0.67 -15.67
N ASP A 95 19.52 -1.23 -16.74
CA ASP A 95 18.52 -0.51 -17.53
C ASP A 95 17.18 -0.41 -16.78
N ARG A 96 16.39 0.60 -17.16
CA ARG A 96 15.13 0.93 -16.48
C ARG A 96 14.08 -0.18 -16.62
N ASP A 97 14.12 -0.98 -17.69
CA ASP A 97 13.16 -2.06 -17.89
C ASP A 97 13.45 -3.27 -16.99
N ALA A 98 14.73 -3.61 -16.80
CA ALA A 98 15.16 -4.60 -15.81
C ALA A 98 14.78 -4.17 -14.38
N MET A 99 14.92 -2.88 -14.05
CA MET A 99 14.46 -2.34 -12.76
C MET A 99 12.95 -2.49 -12.59
N ARG A 100 12.15 -2.17 -13.61
CA ARG A 100 10.68 -2.35 -13.59
C ARG A 100 10.30 -3.80 -13.37
N VAL A 101 10.92 -4.73 -14.11
CA VAL A 101 10.70 -6.18 -13.94
C VAL A 101 11.02 -6.61 -12.52
N ALA A 102 12.14 -6.13 -11.97
CA ALA A 102 12.54 -6.43 -10.60
C ALA A 102 11.54 -5.91 -9.57
N LEU A 103 11.04 -4.69 -9.73
CA LEU A 103 10.04 -4.10 -8.84
C LEU A 103 8.70 -4.85 -8.90
N ILE A 104 8.22 -5.19 -10.10
CA ILE A 104 6.99 -5.98 -10.27
C ILE A 104 7.14 -7.35 -9.59
N THR A 105 8.28 -8.01 -9.81
CA THR A 105 8.56 -9.33 -9.22
C THR A 105 8.70 -9.25 -7.70
N CYS A 106 9.36 -8.21 -7.18
CA CYS A 106 9.40 -7.94 -5.74
C CYS A 106 8.01 -7.78 -5.14
N MET A 107 7.11 -7.01 -5.78
CA MET A 107 5.74 -6.84 -5.30
C MET A 107 4.97 -8.18 -5.26
N LEU A 108 5.13 -9.03 -6.28
CA LEU A 108 4.55 -10.37 -6.29
C LEU A 108 5.11 -11.25 -5.16
N PHE A 109 6.43 -11.19 -4.90
CA PHE A 109 7.04 -11.89 -3.77
C PHE A 109 6.55 -11.37 -2.42
N ILE A 110 6.39 -10.06 -2.25
CA ILE A 110 5.81 -9.48 -1.04
C ILE A 110 4.44 -10.13 -0.76
N CYS A 111 3.54 -10.17 -1.74
CA CYS A 111 2.23 -10.80 -1.59
C CYS A 111 2.32 -12.30 -1.29
N ILE A 112 3.24 -13.02 -1.93
CA ILE A 112 3.52 -14.45 -1.66
C ILE A 112 3.98 -14.67 -0.21
N GLU A 113 4.92 -13.85 0.27
CA GLU A 113 5.47 -13.96 1.62
C GLU A 113 4.40 -13.61 2.67
N LEU A 114 3.58 -12.57 2.44
CA LEU A 114 2.45 -12.24 3.30
C LEU A 114 1.42 -13.37 3.37
N LEU A 115 1.03 -13.94 2.22
CA LEU A 115 0.11 -15.08 2.22
C LEU A 115 0.73 -16.30 2.90
N ARG A 116 2.05 -16.42 2.96
CA ARG A 116 2.72 -17.48 3.71
C ARG A 116 3.07 -17.07 5.14
N GLU A 117 2.56 -15.94 5.62
CA GLU A 117 2.77 -15.41 6.99
C GLU A 117 4.25 -15.18 7.33
N ARG A 118 5.09 -14.98 6.30
CA ARG A 118 6.53 -14.72 6.42
C ARG A 118 6.79 -13.21 6.34
N PHE A 119 6.31 -12.49 7.35
CA PHE A 119 6.33 -11.03 7.40
C PHE A 119 7.73 -10.42 7.26
N ASN A 120 8.76 -11.01 7.90
CA ASN A 120 10.13 -10.52 7.81
C ASN A 120 10.72 -10.60 6.39
N THR A 121 10.40 -11.66 5.65
CA THR A 121 10.82 -11.81 4.25
C THR A 121 10.08 -10.82 3.36
N ALA A 122 8.78 -10.63 3.61
CA ALA A 122 7.98 -9.63 2.90
C ALA A 122 8.55 -8.21 3.10
N ASP A 123 8.89 -7.85 4.34
CA ASP A 123 9.54 -6.58 4.67
C ASP A 123 10.91 -6.44 3.99
N THR A 124 11.70 -7.52 3.92
CA THR A 124 12.97 -7.52 3.18
C THR A 124 12.77 -7.20 1.69
N HIS A 125 11.78 -7.83 1.04
CA HIS A 125 11.45 -7.51 -0.36
C HIS A 125 10.97 -6.07 -0.54
N LEU A 126 10.15 -5.58 0.39
CA LEU A 126 9.66 -4.20 0.41
C LEU A 126 10.81 -3.20 0.51
N ARG A 127 11.71 -3.34 1.50
CA ARG A 127 12.86 -2.45 1.69
C ARG A 127 13.78 -2.43 0.48
N ASN A 128 14.04 -3.60 -0.12
CA ASN A 128 14.86 -3.68 -1.32
C ASN A 128 14.18 -3.03 -2.53
N GLY A 129 12.85 -3.22 -2.69
CA GLY A 129 12.10 -2.56 -3.75
C GLY A 129 12.04 -1.04 -3.58
N LEU A 130 11.87 -0.52 -2.37
CA LEU A 130 11.90 0.93 -2.10
C LEU A 130 13.28 1.55 -2.38
N LYS A 131 14.37 0.84 -2.07
CA LYS A 131 15.73 1.27 -2.44
C LYS A 131 15.90 1.30 -3.97
N LEU A 132 15.43 0.28 -4.67
CA LEU A 132 15.51 0.24 -6.13
C LEU A 132 14.65 1.34 -6.78
N LEU A 133 13.48 1.64 -6.22
CA LEU A 133 12.63 2.77 -6.64
C LEU A 133 13.33 4.12 -6.47
N SER A 134 14.03 4.33 -5.35
CA SER A 134 14.75 5.59 -5.12
C SER A 134 15.94 5.75 -6.08
N GLU A 135 16.62 4.66 -6.42
CA GLU A 135 17.70 4.63 -7.42
C GLU A 135 17.18 4.95 -8.83
N MET A 136 16.06 4.35 -9.24
CA MET A 136 15.46 4.54 -10.58
C MET A 136 15.06 6.00 -10.84
N ARG A 137 14.72 6.73 -9.77
CA ARG A 137 14.40 8.15 -9.82
C ARG A 137 15.63 9.04 -9.98
N ARG A 138 16.72 8.69 -9.30
CA ARG A 138 18.00 9.44 -9.36
C ARG A 138 18.60 9.41 -10.76
N GLU A 139 18.40 8.33 -11.51
CA GLU A 139 18.90 8.22 -12.89
C GLU A 139 18.07 9.02 -13.91
N GLY A 140 16.82 9.38 -13.57
CA GLY A 140 15.94 10.20 -14.43
C GLY A 140 16.04 11.71 -14.19
N ALA A 141 16.47 12.13 -13.00
CA ALA A 141 16.77 13.53 -12.71
C ALA A 141 18.26 13.75 -12.98
N GLY A 142 18.60 14.44 -14.07
CA GLY A 142 19.98 14.72 -14.45
C GLY A 142 20.84 15.15 -13.26
N GLU A 143 22.09 14.69 -13.25
CA GLU A 143 23.06 14.83 -12.15
C GLU A 143 23.40 16.29 -11.82
N GLU A 144 22.48 17.07 -11.25
CA GLU A 144 22.83 18.35 -10.62
C GLU A 144 22.18 18.48 -9.24
N LYS A 145 23.06 18.26 -8.24
CA LYS A 145 23.01 18.86 -6.90
C LYS A 145 21.77 18.60 -6.04
N GLU A 146 21.67 17.41 -5.46
CA GLU A 146 21.10 17.30 -4.11
C GLU A 146 22.00 16.46 -3.19
N LYS A 147 22.64 17.18 -2.25
CA LYS A 147 23.49 16.65 -1.20
C LYS A 147 22.77 15.54 -0.41
N LYS A 148 23.49 14.43 -0.22
CA LYS A 148 23.50 13.35 0.80
C LYS A 148 22.41 13.17 1.89
N GLU A 149 21.31 13.91 1.92
CA GLU A 149 20.22 13.75 2.91
C GLU A 149 18.82 13.67 2.28
N LYS A 150 18.64 14.12 1.02
CA LYS A 150 17.34 14.09 0.31
C LYS A 150 16.98 12.74 -0.36
N GLY A 151 17.83 11.72 -0.24
CA GLY A 151 17.63 10.40 -0.87
C GLY A 151 16.51 9.53 -0.26
N ARG A 152 15.68 10.08 0.64
CA ARG A 152 14.60 9.37 1.32
C ARG A 152 13.21 9.90 0.98
N VAL A 153 13.08 10.94 0.15
CA VAL A 153 11.77 11.47 -0.28
C VAL A 153 11.37 10.85 -1.62
N LEU A 154 10.27 10.10 -1.61
CA LEU A 154 9.65 9.50 -2.79
C LEU A 154 8.47 10.39 -3.23
N LEU A 155 8.52 10.88 -4.47
CA LEU A 155 7.46 11.74 -5.01
C LEU A 155 6.36 10.90 -5.65
N MET A 156 5.14 11.31 -5.39
CA MET A 156 3.92 10.68 -5.87
C MET A 156 3.17 11.65 -6.78
N ASN A 157 2.67 11.13 -7.91
CA ASN A 157 1.92 11.93 -8.86
C ASN A 157 0.40 11.76 -8.65
N THR A 158 -0.34 12.86 -8.75
CA THR A 158 -1.81 12.84 -8.71
C THR A 158 -2.40 12.16 -9.95
N GLU A 159 -1.70 12.26 -11.08
CA GLU A 159 -2.02 11.59 -12.33
C GLU A 159 -1.00 10.45 -12.55
N LEU A 160 -1.47 9.32 -13.07
CA LEU A 160 -0.60 8.16 -13.33
C LEU A 160 -0.39 8.05 -14.84
N GLU A 161 0.68 8.65 -15.34
CA GLU A 161 0.97 8.75 -16.78
C GLU A 161 1.98 7.70 -17.25
N SER A 162 2.72 7.10 -16.32
CA SER A 162 3.80 6.17 -16.62
C SER A 162 3.75 4.87 -15.82
N VAL A 163 4.45 3.85 -16.30
CA VAL A 163 4.70 2.59 -15.57
C VAL A 163 5.36 2.86 -14.22
N ASP A 164 6.24 3.86 -14.17
CA ASP A 164 6.97 4.21 -12.96
C ASP A 164 5.98 4.74 -11.90
N ASP A 165 5.00 5.56 -12.28
CA ASP A 165 3.94 6.05 -11.38
C ASP A 165 3.13 4.92 -10.75
N TYR A 166 2.80 3.89 -11.53
CA TYR A 166 2.09 2.70 -11.02
C TYR A 166 2.92 1.96 -9.97
N LEU A 167 4.24 1.86 -10.19
CA LEU A 167 5.17 1.22 -9.26
C LEU A 167 5.34 2.05 -7.98
N PHE A 168 5.57 3.35 -8.10
CA PHE A 168 5.67 4.26 -6.96
C PHE A 168 4.40 4.20 -6.11
N GLU A 169 3.22 4.25 -6.74
CA GLU A 169 1.95 4.20 -6.02
C GLU A 169 1.77 2.87 -5.27
N ALA A 170 2.02 1.73 -5.93
CA ALA A 170 1.86 0.41 -5.33
C ALA A 170 2.80 0.20 -4.13
N PHE A 171 4.09 0.53 -4.27
CA PHE A 171 5.07 0.36 -3.19
C PHE A 171 4.84 1.33 -2.02
N THR A 172 4.45 2.57 -2.31
CA THR A 172 4.15 3.57 -1.27
C THR A 172 2.97 3.12 -0.41
N ARG A 173 1.86 2.72 -1.04
CA ARG A 173 0.69 2.19 -0.32
C ARG A 173 1.03 0.97 0.50
N PHE A 174 1.78 0.04 -0.08
CA PHE A 174 2.18 -1.17 0.63
C PHE A 174 3.07 -0.85 1.84
N ASN A 175 4.01 0.08 1.72
CA ASN A 175 4.86 0.50 2.82
C ASN A 175 4.10 1.16 3.98
N ILE A 176 3.10 1.99 3.66
CA ILE A 176 2.22 2.57 4.69
C ILE A 176 1.48 1.46 5.43
N HIS A 177 0.96 0.46 4.70
CA HIS A 177 0.31 -0.70 5.33
C HIS A 177 1.29 -1.53 6.17
N SER A 178 2.54 -1.71 5.72
CA SER A 178 3.57 -2.40 6.51
C SER A 178 3.88 -1.67 7.82
N SER A 179 3.81 -0.33 7.82
CA SER A 179 4.02 0.51 9.02
C SER A 179 2.93 0.26 10.08
N LEU A 180 1.68 0.03 9.65
CA LEU A 180 0.57 -0.32 10.55
C LEU A 180 0.85 -1.61 11.35
N PHE A 181 1.68 -2.51 10.81
CA PHE A 181 2.06 -3.77 11.46
C PHE A 181 3.43 -3.70 12.16
N GLY A 182 3.88 -2.49 12.50
CA GLY A 182 5.09 -2.27 13.33
C GLY A 182 6.42 -2.41 12.58
N GLN A 183 6.42 -2.39 11.25
CA GLN A 183 7.66 -2.35 10.47
C GLN A 183 8.18 -0.92 10.34
N ASP A 184 9.46 -0.71 10.63
CA ASP A 184 10.08 0.62 10.55
C ASP A 184 10.16 1.14 9.11
N THR A 185 9.78 2.39 8.89
CA THR A 185 9.99 3.06 7.61
C THR A 185 10.98 4.21 7.73
N SER A 186 11.85 4.33 6.73
CA SER A 186 12.82 5.45 6.64
C SER A 186 12.54 6.35 5.44
N PHE A 187 11.46 6.12 4.71
CA PHE A 187 11.09 6.89 3.52
C PHE A 187 9.94 7.85 3.83
N LEU A 188 10.09 9.08 3.33
CA LEU A 188 9.07 10.11 3.33
C LEU A 188 8.39 10.15 1.95
N TYR A 189 7.08 10.26 1.91
CA TYR A 189 6.32 10.45 0.66
C TYR A 189 5.83 11.89 0.54
N ALA A 190 5.96 12.47 -0.65
CA ALA A 190 5.45 13.81 -0.96
C ALA A 190 4.76 13.83 -2.33
N ILE A 191 3.83 14.77 -2.56
CA ILE A 191 3.10 14.87 -3.84
C ILE A 191 3.84 15.86 -4.75
N ALA A 192 4.09 15.46 -6.00
CA ALA A 192 4.95 16.21 -6.92
C ALA A 192 4.39 17.59 -7.30
N SER A 193 3.07 17.73 -7.39
CA SER A 193 2.38 18.97 -7.74
C SER A 193 2.57 20.10 -6.72
N ASP A 194 3.02 19.79 -5.50
CA ASP A 194 3.10 20.73 -4.36
C ASP A 194 4.54 21.17 -4.03
N LEU A 195 5.50 21.03 -4.97
CA LEU A 195 6.93 21.09 -4.69
C LEU A 195 7.63 22.46 -4.51
N PRO A 196 6.96 23.53 -4.03
CA PRO A 196 7.65 24.49 -3.17
C PRO A 196 7.27 24.36 -1.68
N SER A 197 6.26 23.57 -1.33
CA SER A 197 5.74 23.45 0.04
C SER A 197 5.90 22.02 0.54
N ALA A 198 6.98 21.78 1.28
CA ALA A 198 7.20 20.57 2.08
C ALA A 198 6.21 20.44 3.26
N ASP A 199 4.98 20.96 3.09
CA ASP A 199 4.08 21.35 4.16
C ASP A 199 2.78 20.55 4.16
N HIS A 200 2.76 19.36 3.54
CA HIS A 200 1.57 18.50 3.49
C HIS A 200 0.27 19.26 3.15
N SER A 201 0.38 20.26 2.27
CA SER A 201 -0.71 21.16 1.93
C SER A 201 -1.85 20.41 1.28
N ILE A 202 -3.07 20.62 1.78
CA ILE A 202 -4.27 19.99 1.24
C ILE A 202 -4.84 20.86 0.10
N PRO A 203 -5.19 20.28 -1.06
CA PRO A 203 -5.78 21.04 -2.15
C PRO A 203 -7.17 21.54 -1.77
N ARG A 204 -7.70 22.52 -2.50
CA ARG A 204 -9.04 23.07 -2.21
C ARG A 204 -10.19 22.09 -2.45
N ALA A 205 -9.97 21.08 -3.31
CA ALA A 205 -10.94 20.03 -3.61
C ALA A 205 -10.22 18.79 -4.14
N PHE A 206 -10.80 17.62 -3.90
CA PHE A 206 -10.33 16.36 -4.49
C PHE A 206 -11.08 16.03 -5.76
N THR A 207 -10.35 15.61 -6.80
CA THR A 207 -10.93 15.29 -8.11
C THR A 207 -11.45 13.86 -8.20
N THR A 208 -10.87 12.94 -7.41
CA THR A 208 -11.23 11.51 -7.34
C THR A 208 -11.02 10.99 -5.92
N PHE A 209 -11.69 9.88 -5.56
CA PHE A 209 -11.43 9.20 -4.30
C PHE A 209 -9.96 8.74 -4.19
N ARG A 210 -9.35 8.32 -5.31
CA ARG A 210 -7.93 7.96 -5.36
C ARG A 210 -7.02 9.11 -4.94
N VAL A 211 -7.27 10.32 -5.43
CA VAL A 211 -6.49 11.51 -5.06
C VAL A 211 -6.73 11.86 -3.59
N ALA A 212 -7.96 11.82 -3.09
CA ALA A 212 -8.22 12.01 -1.66
C ALA A 212 -7.41 11.02 -0.80
N ARG A 213 -7.45 9.73 -1.17
CA ARG A 213 -6.64 8.68 -0.51
C ARG A 213 -5.15 8.98 -0.58
N LEU A 214 -4.64 9.40 -1.73
CA LEU A 214 -3.22 9.71 -1.91
C LEU A 214 -2.72 10.76 -0.92
N TYR A 215 -3.45 11.87 -0.75
CA TYR A 215 -3.09 12.89 0.25
C TYR A 215 -3.14 12.31 1.68
N LEU A 216 -4.15 11.50 2.01
CA LEU A 216 -4.24 10.86 3.32
C LEU A 216 -3.07 9.91 3.59
N ASP A 217 -2.69 9.11 2.59
CA ASP A 217 -1.55 8.20 2.62
C ASP A 217 -0.24 8.97 2.93
N THR A 218 -0.04 10.16 2.35
CA THR A 218 1.13 11.00 2.67
C THR A 218 1.12 11.54 4.09
N LEU A 219 -0.05 11.93 4.61
CA LEU A 219 -0.19 12.36 6.01
C LEU A 219 0.11 11.22 6.98
N ILE A 220 -0.46 10.04 6.73
CA ILE A 220 -0.21 8.83 7.53
C ILE A 220 1.28 8.51 7.58
N ASN A 221 1.97 8.55 6.44
CA ASN A 221 3.41 8.33 6.40
C ASN A 221 4.20 9.37 7.21
N ALA A 222 3.84 10.65 7.13
CA ALA A 222 4.50 11.70 7.89
C ALA A 222 4.30 11.52 9.41
N ILE A 223 3.08 11.14 9.83
CA ILE A 223 2.76 10.82 11.22
C ILE A 223 3.61 9.65 11.72
N TYR A 224 3.74 8.58 10.93
CA TYR A 224 4.58 7.43 11.31
C TYR A 224 6.06 7.79 11.41
N ASN A 225 6.58 8.60 10.48
CA ASN A 225 7.96 9.07 10.55
C ASN A 225 8.20 9.91 11.81
N LEU A 226 7.27 10.80 12.17
CA LEU A 226 7.34 11.56 13.42
C LEU A 226 7.33 10.65 14.65
N ALA A 227 6.39 9.69 14.71
CA ALA A 227 6.28 8.74 15.82
C ALA A 227 7.54 7.87 15.96
N HIS A 228 8.12 7.42 14.85
CA HIS A 228 9.37 6.65 14.86
C HIS A 228 10.57 7.49 15.35
N GLN A 229 10.67 8.75 14.92
CA GLN A 229 11.72 9.67 15.41
C GLN A 229 11.57 9.96 16.91
N ALA A 230 10.33 10.18 17.38
CA ALA A 230 10.04 10.34 18.80
C ALA A 230 10.40 9.07 19.60
N SER A 231 10.05 7.89 19.09
CA SER A 231 10.38 6.59 19.72
C SER A 231 11.88 6.32 19.81
N SER A 232 12.63 6.77 18.80
CA SER A 232 14.08 6.64 18.73
C SER A 232 14.84 7.58 19.68
N THR A 233 14.14 8.53 20.30
CA THR A 233 14.75 9.44 21.28
C THR A 233 15.06 8.69 22.59
N PRO A 234 16.25 8.87 23.19
CA PRO A 234 16.62 8.15 24.41
C PRO A 234 15.63 8.39 25.57
N PRO A 235 15.34 7.36 26.39
CA PRO A 235 14.55 7.51 27.60
C PRO A 235 14.98 8.70 28.46
N GLY A 236 14.02 9.54 28.87
CA GLY A 236 14.27 10.68 29.77
C GLY A 236 14.88 11.92 29.11
N SER A 237 15.23 11.86 27.81
CA SER A 237 15.63 13.06 27.07
C SER A 237 14.38 13.87 26.68
N PRO A 238 14.41 15.22 26.79
CA PRO A 238 13.30 16.04 26.32
C PRO A 238 13.15 15.91 24.80
N LEU A 239 11.93 15.73 24.33
CA LEU A 239 11.66 15.72 22.88
C LEU A 239 11.98 17.10 22.28
N PRO A 240 12.64 17.15 21.11
CA PRO A 240 12.92 18.40 20.42
C PRO A 240 11.65 19.25 20.18
N GLN A 241 11.76 20.58 20.32
CA GLN A 241 10.62 21.49 20.15
C GLN A 241 9.99 21.42 18.75
N HIS A 242 10.81 21.17 17.72
CA HIS A 242 10.32 21.05 16.34
C HIS A 242 9.36 19.86 16.17
N PHE A 243 9.47 18.79 16.97
CA PHE A 243 8.50 17.68 16.92
C PHE A 243 7.08 18.13 17.27
N LYS A 244 6.93 19.02 18.28
CA LYS A 244 5.62 19.59 18.64
C LYS A 244 5.06 20.46 17.51
N GLN A 245 5.91 21.24 16.86
CA GLN A 245 5.52 22.05 15.70
C GLN A 245 5.05 21.16 14.54
N THR A 246 5.81 20.11 14.22
CA THR A 246 5.43 19.11 13.21
C THR A 246 4.12 18.41 13.57
N GLN A 247 3.92 18.01 14.83
CA GLN A 247 2.69 17.39 15.29
C GLN A 247 1.47 18.32 15.10
N SER A 248 1.57 19.59 15.54
CA SER A 248 0.50 20.58 15.36
C SER A 248 0.18 20.87 13.89
N HIS A 249 1.22 20.89 13.06
CA HIS A 249 1.06 21.05 11.62
C HIS A 249 0.32 19.86 10.98
N LEU A 250 0.72 18.64 11.33
CA LEU A 250 0.07 17.42 10.85
C LEU A 250 -1.38 17.33 11.35
N GLN A 251 -1.67 17.71 12.59
CA GLN A 251 -3.04 17.80 13.12
C GLN A 251 -3.91 18.76 12.29
N SER A 252 -3.35 19.92 11.94
CA SER A 252 -4.03 20.91 11.10
C SER A 252 -4.28 20.37 9.69
N SER A 253 -3.29 19.68 9.12
CA SER A 253 -3.37 19.09 7.78
C SER A 253 -4.38 17.92 7.71
N VAL A 254 -4.42 17.06 8.72
CA VAL A 254 -5.44 15.99 8.86
C VAL A 254 -6.85 16.57 8.94
N SER A 255 -7.03 17.63 9.74
CA SER A 255 -8.32 18.33 9.86
C SER A 255 -8.74 18.99 8.53
N SER A 256 -7.79 19.64 7.84
CA SER A 256 -8.00 20.25 6.53
C SER A 256 -8.34 19.22 5.46
N TRP A 257 -7.69 18.06 5.50
CA TRP A 257 -8.00 16.92 4.62
C TRP A 257 -9.45 16.50 4.77
N HIS A 258 -9.95 16.35 6.00
CA HIS A 258 -11.32 15.95 6.27
C HIS A 258 -12.33 16.98 5.75
N GLN A 259 -12.11 18.27 6.04
CA GLN A 259 -12.98 19.33 5.54
C GLN A 259 -13.02 19.36 3.99
N THR A 260 -11.88 19.19 3.35
CA THR A 260 -11.76 19.11 1.89
C THR A 260 -12.46 17.87 1.34
N PHE A 261 -12.34 16.72 2.02
CA PHE A 261 -12.99 15.48 1.63
C PHE A 261 -14.51 15.60 1.70
N GLU A 262 -15.06 16.08 2.82
CA GLU A 262 -16.50 16.26 3.01
C GLU A 262 -17.09 17.27 2.01
N SER A 263 -16.40 18.38 1.74
CA SER A 263 -16.84 19.36 0.73
C SER A 263 -16.74 18.85 -0.71
N SER A 264 -15.79 17.94 -1.00
CA SER A 264 -15.65 17.31 -2.32
C SER A 264 -16.61 16.14 -2.52
N LEU A 265 -17.13 15.55 -1.44
CA LEU A 265 -17.87 14.30 -1.43
C LEU A 265 -19.06 14.27 -2.40
N PRO A 266 -19.93 15.30 -2.51
CA PRO A 266 -21.04 15.28 -3.46
C PRO A 266 -20.58 15.10 -4.92
N THR A 267 -19.48 15.77 -5.30
CA THR A 267 -18.90 15.67 -6.64
C THR A 267 -18.24 14.31 -6.86
N LEU A 268 -17.52 13.80 -5.86
CA LEU A 268 -16.89 12.48 -5.92
C LEU A 268 -17.92 11.36 -6.08
N THR A 269 -19.00 11.41 -5.28
CA THR A 269 -20.11 10.45 -5.33
C THR A 269 -20.83 10.50 -6.68
N SER A 270 -21.07 11.70 -7.22
CA SER A 270 -21.65 11.86 -8.56
C SER A 270 -20.79 11.21 -9.65
N ARG A 271 -19.46 11.30 -9.55
CA ARG A 271 -18.52 10.74 -10.54
C ARG A 271 -18.37 9.22 -10.42
N GLN A 272 -18.42 8.68 -9.20
CA GLN A 272 -18.18 7.27 -8.94
C GLN A 272 -19.24 6.66 -8.00
N PRO A 273 -20.52 6.64 -8.39
CA PRO A 273 -21.63 6.29 -7.50
C PRO A 273 -21.58 4.85 -6.99
N ASN A 274 -21.01 3.93 -7.78
CA ASN A 274 -20.96 2.50 -7.43
C ASN A 274 -19.98 2.19 -6.30
N ILE A 275 -18.88 2.94 -6.19
CA ILE A 275 -17.84 2.70 -5.16
C ILE A 275 -17.98 3.65 -3.98
N ALA A 276 -18.64 4.80 -4.15
CA ALA A 276 -18.77 5.82 -3.12
C ALA A 276 -19.31 5.31 -1.78
N PRO A 277 -20.33 4.43 -1.73
CA PRO A 277 -20.84 3.88 -0.47
C PRO A 277 -19.82 3.05 0.31
N ILE A 278 -18.81 2.49 -0.36
CA ILE A 278 -17.81 1.63 0.29
C ILE A 278 -16.53 2.42 0.58
N VAL A 279 -16.12 3.30 -0.34
CA VAL A 279 -14.89 4.07 -0.21
C VAL A 279 -15.01 5.20 0.80
N THR A 280 -16.18 5.84 0.90
CA THR A 280 -16.41 6.94 1.83
C THR A 280 -16.20 6.56 3.30
N PRO A 281 -16.88 5.52 3.84
CA PRO A 281 -16.65 5.10 5.22
C PRO A 281 -15.21 4.67 5.43
N LEU A 282 -14.60 3.95 4.48
CA LEU A 282 -13.21 3.53 4.58
C LEU A 282 -12.25 4.72 4.74
N LEU A 283 -12.39 5.76 3.93
CA LEU A 283 -11.54 6.95 4.02
C LEU A 283 -11.79 7.74 5.30
N ARG A 284 -13.03 7.81 5.80
CA ARG A 284 -13.33 8.38 7.12
C ARG A 284 -12.67 7.58 8.24
N THR A 285 -12.71 6.25 8.19
CA THR A 285 -12.01 5.38 9.14
C THR A 285 -10.51 5.69 9.17
N TYR A 286 -9.85 5.76 8.01
CA TYR A 286 -8.43 6.11 7.93
C TYR A 286 -8.14 7.52 8.46
N HIS A 287 -9.03 8.49 8.24
CA HIS A 287 -8.92 9.82 8.82
C HIS A 287 -9.00 9.81 10.36
N TYR A 288 -9.97 9.10 10.93
CA TYR A 288 -10.08 8.97 12.38
C TYR A 288 -8.84 8.31 12.98
N MET A 289 -8.37 7.22 12.35
CA MET A 289 -7.09 6.59 12.72
C MET A 289 -5.94 7.59 12.69
N SER A 290 -5.83 8.38 11.62
CA SER A 290 -4.77 9.39 11.46
C SER A 290 -4.85 10.47 12.55
N THR A 291 -6.06 10.88 12.94
CA THR A 291 -6.29 11.86 14.01
C THR A 291 -5.77 11.34 15.36
N ILE A 292 -6.01 10.07 15.66
CA ILE A 292 -5.54 9.43 16.90
C ILE A 292 -4.01 9.27 16.83
N LEU A 293 -3.50 8.72 15.73
CA LEU A 293 -2.06 8.49 15.53
C LEU A 293 -1.24 9.79 15.65
N VAL A 294 -1.72 10.90 15.07
CA VAL A 294 -1.01 12.17 15.20
C VAL A 294 -1.07 12.71 16.62
N ALA A 295 -2.20 12.57 17.32
CA ALA A 295 -2.35 13.02 18.70
C ALA A 295 -1.42 12.26 19.67
N THR A 296 -1.22 10.95 19.45
CA THR A 296 -0.36 10.11 20.29
C THR A 296 1.10 10.02 19.81
N SER A 297 1.43 10.57 18.64
CA SER A 297 2.76 10.42 18.00
C SER A 297 3.97 10.84 18.84
N LEU A 298 3.81 11.77 19.80
CA LEU A 298 4.88 12.24 20.69
C LEU A 298 4.88 11.56 22.07
N SER A 299 4.01 10.58 22.27
CA SER A 299 3.91 9.81 23.51
C SER A 299 4.17 8.31 23.26
N PRO A 300 5.31 7.92 22.65
CA PRO A 300 5.52 6.57 22.12
C PRO A 300 5.57 5.44 23.17
N ARG A 301 5.56 5.79 24.46
CA ARG A 301 5.64 4.85 25.59
C ARG A 301 4.48 4.98 26.57
N ASP A 302 3.53 5.85 26.27
CA ASP A 302 2.34 6.05 27.07
C ASP A 302 1.17 5.37 26.36
N GLU A 303 0.95 4.11 26.69
CA GLU A 303 -0.18 3.34 26.16
C GLU A 303 -1.53 3.92 26.62
N THR A 304 -1.57 4.65 27.74
CA THR A 304 -2.80 5.28 28.25
C THR A 304 -3.20 6.52 27.47
N ALA A 305 -2.31 7.07 26.63
CA ALA A 305 -2.63 8.20 25.76
C ALA A 305 -3.79 7.90 24.79
N TYR A 306 -3.99 6.62 24.43
CA TYR A 306 -5.09 6.19 23.59
C TYR A 306 -6.45 6.22 24.30
N ASP A 307 -6.49 6.15 25.64
CA ASP A 307 -7.73 6.13 26.43
C ASP A 307 -8.53 7.42 26.25
N ALA A 308 -7.83 8.55 26.09
CA ALA A 308 -8.42 9.86 25.80
C ALA A 308 -9.18 9.90 24.47
N HIS A 309 -8.93 8.94 23.58
CA HIS A 309 -9.56 8.82 22.27
C HIS A 309 -10.63 7.72 22.20
N THR A 310 -10.99 7.08 23.33
CA THR A 310 -12.05 6.07 23.41
C THR A 310 -13.36 6.51 22.73
N PRO A 311 -13.85 7.76 22.89
CA PRO A 311 -15.06 8.21 22.19
C PRO A 311 -14.90 8.23 20.65
N ALA A 312 -13.71 8.55 20.15
CA ALA A 312 -13.42 8.54 18.71
C ALA A 312 -13.40 7.11 18.16
N PHE A 313 -12.81 6.17 18.90
CA PHE A 313 -12.87 4.74 18.55
C PHE A 313 -14.32 4.22 18.53
N ALA A 314 -15.16 4.61 19.50
CA ALA A 314 -16.56 4.23 19.51
C ALA A 314 -17.31 4.78 18.28
N ALA A 315 -17.07 6.04 17.90
CA ALA A 315 -17.66 6.64 16.71
C ALA A 315 -17.23 5.94 15.41
N MET A 316 -15.98 5.46 15.32
CA MET A 316 -15.53 4.67 14.17
C MET A 316 -16.30 3.34 14.05
N ILE A 317 -16.57 2.68 15.17
CA ILE A 317 -17.30 1.40 15.20
C ILE A 317 -18.78 1.60 14.86
N THR A 318 -19.42 2.64 15.39
CA THR A 318 -20.85 2.89 15.11
C THR A 318 -21.09 3.24 13.65
N GLN A 319 -20.22 4.08 13.06
CA GLN A 319 -20.28 4.40 11.63
C GLN A 319 -20.02 3.16 10.75
N GLY A 320 -19.12 2.26 11.17
CA GLY A 320 -18.90 0.99 10.47
C GLY A 320 -20.02 -0.05 10.64
N GLY A 321 -20.78 0.02 11.74
CA GLY A 321 -21.86 -0.91 12.08
C GLY A 321 -23.22 -0.56 11.45
N GLU A 322 -23.53 0.73 11.28
CA GLU A 322 -24.80 1.17 10.68
C GLU A 322 -24.86 0.92 9.16
N GLU A 323 -23.72 0.89 8.47
CA GLU A 323 -23.67 0.67 7.01
C GLU A 323 -23.55 -0.82 6.63
N GLY A 324 -23.18 -1.72 7.57
CA GLY A 324 -23.16 -3.18 7.36
C GLY A 324 -24.55 -3.83 7.39
N GLY A 325 -25.59 -3.10 7.79
CA GLY A 325 -26.96 -3.59 7.96
C GLY A 325 -27.84 -3.56 6.71
N VAL A 326 -27.38 -3.00 5.58
CA VAL A 326 -28.23 -2.79 4.37
C VAL A 326 -28.04 -3.88 3.30
N GLY A 327 -27.19 -4.88 3.52
CA GLY A 327 -26.95 -5.98 2.56
C GLY A 327 -27.79 -7.24 2.75
N GLY A 328 -28.71 -7.27 3.73
CA GLY A 328 -29.43 -8.49 4.12
C GLY A 328 -30.94 -8.39 3.97
N VAL A 329 -31.45 -8.33 2.74
CA VAL A 329 -32.88 -8.62 2.49
C VAL A 329 -33.03 -9.46 1.21
N GLY A 330 -33.38 -10.74 1.43
CA GLY A 330 -34.46 -11.43 0.72
C GLY A 330 -34.24 -11.80 -0.74
N GLY A 331 -33.94 -13.08 -0.96
CA GLY A 331 -34.03 -13.73 -2.26
C GLY A 331 -34.23 -15.25 -2.15
N GLU A 332 -35.09 -15.72 -1.26
CA GLU A 332 -35.79 -16.99 -1.46
C GLU A 332 -36.91 -16.74 -2.48
N VAL A 333 -36.83 -17.32 -3.68
CA VAL A 333 -37.97 -17.98 -4.36
C VAL A 333 -37.43 -19.01 -5.39
N ALA A 334 -37.87 -20.26 -5.21
CA ALA A 334 -37.90 -21.41 -6.14
C ALA A 334 -36.59 -22.07 -6.59
#